data_AF-A0A6N7QA75-F1
#
_entry.id   AF-A0A6N7QA75-F1
#
_cell.length_a   1.000
_cell.length_b   1.000
_cell.length_c   1.000
_cell.angle_alpha   90.00
_cell.angle_beta   90.00
_cell.angle_gamma   90.00
#
_symmetry.space_group_name_H-M   'P 1'
#
loop_
_entity.id
_entity.type
_entity.pdbx_description
1 polymer ?
#
loop_
_entity_poly.entity_id
_entity_poly.type
_entity_poly.pdbx_seq_one_letter_code
_entity_poly.pdbx_strand_id
1 'polypeptide(L)'
;MSPVDQLVSEVRRLLGLLTDIKVLRSRVSGETAILEIVSHSPSATLAVELLCAAANVSVESNASSDDSALYGITTWDLVVSTRGFDLVPHGYLQLLAIHLVWHLHAIGVIPEQAANALLDMWHGGRVGARQAIQAGAALRWGPNEV
;
A
#
# COMPACT_ATOMS: atom_id res chain seq x y z
N MET A 1 20.59 3.20 8.67
CA MET A 1 19.38 3.52 7.88
C MET A 1 18.29 3.87 8.88
N SER A 2 17.56 4.98 8.69
CA SER A 2 16.51 5.34 9.65
C SER A 2 15.30 4.40 9.50
N PRO A 3 14.45 4.24 10.53
CA PRO A 3 13.21 3.46 10.41
C PRO A 3 12.30 3.94 9.27
N VAL A 4 12.27 5.25 9.03
CA VAL A 4 11.51 5.85 7.92
C VAL A 4 12.11 5.46 6.56
N ASP A 5 13.44 5.47 6.41
CA ASP A 5 14.09 5.03 5.16
C ASP A 5 13.81 3.55 4.87
N GLN A 6 13.76 2.72 5.91
CA GLN A 6 13.40 1.31 5.78
C GLN A 6 11.95 1.17 5.32
N LEU A 7 11.02 1.90 5.91
CA LEU A 7 9.62 1.86 5.51
C LEU A 7 9.42 2.39 4.07
N VAL A 8 10.11 3.46 3.67
CA VAL A 8 10.10 3.95 2.29
C VAL A 8 10.63 2.89 1.33
N SER A 9 11.69 2.18 1.71
CA SER A 9 12.26 1.09 0.91
C SER A 9 11.26 -0.07 0.75
N GLU A 10 10.54 -0.42 1.81
CA GLU A 10 9.49 -1.44 1.76
C GLU A 10 8.29 -0.99 0.93
N VAL A 11 7.80 0.24 1.10
CA VAL A 11 6.70 0.80 0.28
C VAL A 11 7.10 0.83 -1.20
N ARG A 12 8.34 1.23 -1.52
CA ARG A 12 8.89 1.15 -2.87
C ARG A 12 8.87 -0.27 -3.41
N ARG A 13 9.30 -1.24 -2.62
CA ARG A 13 9.29 -2.66 -3.00
C ARG A 13 7.87 -3.15 -3.27
N LEU A 14 6.91 -2.81 -2.41
CA LEU A 14 5.50 -3.19 -2.55
C LEU A 14 4.85 -2.54 -3.79
N LEU A 15 5.09 -1.26 -4.03
CA LEU A 15 4.62 -0.57 -5.24
C LEU A 15 5.17 -1.23 -6.52
N GLY A 16 6.44 -1.67 -6.49
CA GLY A 16 7.05 -2.40 -7.61
C GLY A 16 6.48 -3.80 -7.86
N LEU A 17 5.60 -4.31 -6.98
CA LEU A 17 4.87 -5.55 -7.22
C LEU A 17 3.54 -5.33 -7.95
N LEU A 18 3.08 -4.08 -8.08
CA LEU A 18 1.90 -3.76 -8.88
C LEU A 18 2.26 -3.83 -10.37
N THR A 19 1.47 -4.58 -11.13
CA THR A 19 1.61 -4.64 -12.59
C THR A 19 1.52 -3.24 -13.19
N ASP A 20 2.38 -2.96 -14.17
CA ASP A 20 2.47 -1.69 -14.89
C ASP A 20 2.87 -0.46 -14.05
N ILE A 21 3.26 -0.63 -12.78
CA ILE A 21 3.84 0.44 -11.96
C ILE A 21 5.36 0.27 -11.88
N LYS A 22 6.10 1.36 -12.11
CA LYS A 22 7.53 1.42 -11.83
C LYS A 22 7.85 2.60 -10.93
N VAL A 23 8.53 2.33 -9.82
CA VAL A 23 9.07 3.39 -8.95
C VAL A 23 10.40 3.88 -9.50
N LEU A 24 10.45 5.12 -9.95
CA LEU A 24 11.65 5.75 -10.50
C LEU A 24 12.58 6.17 -9.36
N ARG A 25 12.06 6.97 -8.42
CA ARG A 25 12.83 7.57 -7.33
C ARG A 25 12.03 7.56 -6.04
N SER A 26 12.76 7.63 -4.94
CA SER A 26 12.21 7.76 -3.59
C SER A 26 13.14 8.66 -2.78
N ARG A 27 12.59 9.66 -2.10
CA ARG A 27 13.35 10.57 -1.25
C ARG A 27 12.57 10.91 0.01
N VAL A 28 13.29 11.18 1.10
CA VAL A 28 12.73 11.73 2.34
C VAL A 28 13.25 13.14 2.51
N SER A 29 12.35 14.08 2.80
CA SER A 29 12.67 15.48 3.06
C SER A 29 11.89 15.95 4.28
N GLY A 30 12.58 16.09 5.41
CA GLY A 30 11.94 16.38 6.70
C GLY A 30 10.95 15.28 7.08
N GLU A 31 9.68 15.65 7.27
CA GLU A 31 8.60 14.72 7.60
C GLU A 31 7.82 14.22 6.38
N THR A 32 8.35 14.40 5.17
CA THR A 32 7.67 14.00 3.93
C THR A 32 8.49 12.99 3.15
N ALA A 33 7.87 11.88 2.76
CA ALA A 33 8.39 10.93 1.79
C ALA A 33 7.76 11.22 0.42
N ILE A 34 8.58 11.25 -0.63
CA ILE A 34 8.13 11.44 -2.01
C ILE A 34 8.58 10.24 -2.83
N LEU A 35 7.62 9.54 -3.44
CA LEU A 35 7.88 8.43 -4.35
C LEU A 35 7.43 8.82 -5.76
N GLU A 36 8.39 8.90 -6.67
CA GLU A 36 8.13 9.17 -8.08
C GLU A 36 7.83 7.84 -8.78
N ILE A 37 6.64 7.74 -9.35
CA ILE A 37 6.15 6.53 -10.02
C ILE A 37 5.74 6.82 -11.46
N VAL A 38 5.82 5.80 -12.29
CA VAL A 38 5.38 5.83 -13.68
C VAL A 38 4.50 4.63 -13.97
N SER A 39 3.48 4.83 -14.81
CA SER A 39 2.58 3.79 -15.30
C SER A 39 2.16 4.05 -16.73
N HIS A 40 1.96 2.96 -17.43
CA HIS A 40 1.41 2.91 -18.80
C HIS A 40 -0.04 2.42 -18.82
N SER A 41 -0.59 2.08 -17.65
CA SER A 41 -1.90 1.44 -17.50
C SER A 41 -2.82 2.34 -16.70
N PRO A 42 -3.92 2.85 -17.31
CA PRO A 42 -4.93 3.62 -16.59
C PRO A 42 -5.53 2.86 -15.40
N SER A 43 -5.65 1.53 -15.50
CA SER A 43 -6.15 0.69 -14.41
C SER A 43 -5.16 0.63 -13.24
N ALA A 44 -3.85 0.53 -13.52
CA ALA A 44 -2.84 0.56 -12.48
C ALA A 44 -2.75 1.95 -11.82
N THR A 45 -2.88 3.02 -12.60
CA THR A 45 -2.99 4.39 -12.09
C THR A 45 -4.16 4.53 -11.13
N LEU A 46 -5.36 4.13 -11.56
CA LEU A 46 -6.55 4.19 -10.71
C LEU A 46 -6.37 3.37 -9.42
N ALA A 47 -5.76 2.19 -9.49
CA ALA A 47 -5.48 1.38 -8.32
C ALA A 47 -4.56 2.11 -7.32
N VAL A 48 -3.50 2.76 -7.81
CA VAL A 48 -2.61 3.57 -6.96
C VAL A 48 -3.32 4.78 -6.38
N GLU A 49 -4.14 5.49 -7.16
CA GLU A 49 -4.94 6.63 -6.68
C GLU A 49 -5.90 6.21 -5.56
N LEU A 50 -6.59 5.07 -5.72
CA LEU A 50 -7.48 4.53 -4.70
C LEU A 50 -6.73 4.13 -3.43
N LEU A 51 -5.55 3.52 -3.56
CA LEU A 51 -4.68 3.19 -2.43
C LEU A 51 -4.19 4.44 -1.69
N CYS A 52 -3.80 5.47 -2.44
CA CYS A 52 -3.37 6.74 -1.88
C CYS A 52 -4.51 7.45 -1.17
N ALA A 53 -5.70 7.50 -1.78
CA ALA A 53 -6.89 8.06 -1.16
C ALA A 53 -7.26 7.34 0.14
N ALA A 54 -7.20 6.00 0.15
CA ALA A 54 -7.46 5.21 1.36
C ALA A 54 -6.44 5.49 2.48
N ALA A 55 -5.19 5.78 2.13
CA ALA A 55 -4.11 6.11 3.07
C ALA A 55 -3.98 7.61 3.37
N ASN A 56 -4.86 8.47 2.83
CA ASN A 56 -4.77 9.93 2.90
C ASN A 56 -3.43 10.50 2.39
N VAL A 57 -2.97 9.95 1.26
CA VAL A 57 -1.75 10.32 0.54
C VAL A 57 -2.10 11.16 -0.67
N SER A 58 -1.35 12.24 -0.90
CA SER A 58 -1.51 13.09 -2.07
C SER A 58 -0.85 12.47 -3.30
N VAL A 59 -1.53 12.54 -4.43
CA VAL A 59 -0.99 12.15 -5.74
C VAL A 59 -0.88 13.41 -6.58
N GLU A 60 0.34 13.78 -6.94
CA GLU A 60 0.62 14.99 -7.71
C GLU A 60 1.11 14.60 -9.10
N SER A 61 0.40 15.06 -10.14
CA SER A 61 0.83 14.86 -11.52
C SER A 61 2.10 15.67 -11.77
N ASN A 62 3.17 15.00 -12.21
CA ASN A 62 4.39 15.67 -12.58
C ASN A 62 4.26 16.18 -14.02
N ALA A 63 3.58 17.33 -14.17
CA ALA A 63 3.37 17.97 -15.46
C ALA A 63 4.66 18.48 -16.13
N SER A 64 5.83 18.37 -15.48
CA SER A 64 7.10 18.89 -16.00
C SER A 64 7.74 18.04 -17.10
N SER A 65 7.20 16.86 -17.39
CA SER A 65 7.69 15.98 -18.46
C SER A 65 6.81 16.07 -19.71
N ASP A 66 7.01 17.11 -20.53
CA ASP A 66 6.35 17.28 -21.84
C ASP A 66 6.43 16.02 -22.75
N ASP A 67 7.45 15.18 -22.58
CA ASP A 67 7.61 13.93 -23.35
C ASP A 67 6.69 12.79 -22.92
N SER A 68 6.16 12.78 -21.69
CA SER A 68 5.40 11.62 -21.16
C SER A 68 4.02 11.49 -21.82
N ALA A 69 3.38 12.64 -22.11
CA ALA A 69 2.07 12.70 -22.77
C ALA A 69 2.09 12.12 -24.19
N LEU A 70 3.24 12.15 -24.88
CA LEU A 70 3.38 11.65 -26.26
C LEU A 70 3.46 10.13 -26.35
N TYR A 71 3.84 9.45 -25.25
CA TYR A 71 4.02 8.00 -25.22
C TYR A 71 2.96 7.25 -24.39
N GLY A 72 1.89 7.94 -23.98
CA GLY A 72 0.87 7.36 -23.10
C GLY A 72 1.42 6.98 -21.72
N ILE A 73 2.51 7.64 -21.32
CA ILE A 73 3.18 7.44 -20.04
C ILE A 73 2.68 8.55 -19.12
N THR A 74 2.37 8.21 -17.89
CA THR A 74 2.07 9.25 -16.91
C THR A 74 2.97 9.05 -15.70
N THR A 75 3.53 10.17 -15.23
CA THR A 75 4.48 10.21 -14.12
C THR A 75 3.86 11.02 -12.99
N TRP A 76 3.93 10.51 -11.77
CA TRP A 76 3.33 11.14 -10.59
C TRP A 76 4.28 11.05 -9.41
N ASP A 77 4.16 12.04 -8.53
CA ASP A 77 4.76 12.03 -7.21
C ASP A 77 3.69 11.63 -6.19
N LEU A 78 3.96 10.57 -5.42
CA LEU A 78 3.21 10.25 -4.21
C LEU A 78 3.82 11.03 -3.07
N VAL A 79 3.10 12.02 -2.55
CA VAL A 79 3.56 12.87 -1.46
C VAL A 79 2.91 12.41 -0.17
N VAL A 80 3.73 11.85 0.72
CA VAL A 80 3.29 11.11 1.90
C VAL A 80 3.87 11.73 3.15
N SER A 81 3.03 12.08 4.13
CA SER A 81 3.54 12.44 5.46
C SER A 81 4.05 11.21 6.20
N THR A 82 5.21 11.36 6.80
CA THR A 82 5.87 10.37 7.68
C THR A 82 5.69 10.68 9.15
N ARG A 83 5.03 11.81 9.47
CA ARG A 83 4.76 12.23 10.85
C ARG A 83 3.77 11.25 11.49
N GLY A 84 4.20 10.60 12.57
CA GLY A 84 3.35 9.71 13.34
C GLY A 84 2.15 10.41 13.98
N PHE A 85 1.08 9.65 14.20
CA PHE A 85 -0.11 10.06 14.94
C PHE A 85 -0.73 8.85 15.64
N ASP A 86 -1.37 9.06 16.79
CA ASP A 86 -2.00 8.02 17.61
C ASP A 86 -1.12 6.76 17.77
N LEU A 87 -1.59 5.62 17.23
CA LEU A 87 -0.91 4.31 17.26
C LEU A 87 -0.13 4.03 15.96
N VAL A 88 0.04 5.02 15.10
CA VAL A 88 0.67 4.91 13.77
C VAL A 88 1.99 5.70 13.77
N PRO A 89 3.11 5.10 14.23
CA PRO A 89 4.38 5.81 14.45
C PRO A 89 4.98 6.45 13.19
N HIS A 90 4.68 5.92 11.99
CA HIS A 90 5.19 6.47 10.72
C HIS A 90 4.09 7.11 9.85
N GLY A 91 2.96 7.47 10.47
CA GLY A 91 1.92 8.28 9.85
C GLY A 91 1.29 7.65 8.61
N TYR A 92 0.98 8.49 7.61
CA TYR A 92 0.32 8.06 6.38
C TYR A 92 1.18 7.12 5.52
N LEU A 93 2.51 7.13 5.68
CA LEU A 93 3.38 6.16 5.01
C LEU A 93 3.14 4.73 5.49
N GLN A 94 2.91 4.55 6.80
CA GLN A 94 2.55 3.24 7.34
C GLN A 94 1.17 2.80 6.88
N LEU A 95 0.19 3.71 6.83
CA LEU A 95 -1.13 3.40 6.30
C LEU A 95 -1.05 2.98 4.82
N LEU A 96 -0.27 3.68 4.00
CA LEU A 96 -0.05 3.30 2.62
C LEU A 96 0.55 1.89 2.49
N ALA A 97 1.55 1.56 3.32
CA ALA A 97 2.14 0.22 3.35
C ALA A 97 1.10 -0.87 3.68
N ILE A 98 0.25 -0.61 4.68
CA ILE A 98 -0.83 -1.52 5.10
C ILE A 98 -1.84 -1.71 3.94
N HIS A 99 -2.30 -0.62 3.32
CA HIS A 99 -3.24 -0.68 2.20
C HIS A 99 -2.66 -1.43 0.99
N LEU A 100 -1.37 -1.21 0.68
CA LEU A 100 -0.66 -1.95 -0.36
C LEU A 100 -0.64 -3.45 -0.08
N VAL A 101 -0.34 -3.87 1.15
CA VAL A 101 -0.32 -5.30 1.50
C VAL A 101 -1.70 -5.94 1.37
N TRP A 102 -2.76 -5.28 1.84
CA TRP A 102 -4.12 -5.78 1.66
C TRP A 102 -4.48 -5.94 0.18
N HIS A 103 -4.15 -4.94 -0.64
CA HIS A 103 -4.44 -4.99 -2.06
C HIS A 103 -3.64 -6.08 -2.78
N LEU A 104 -2.33 -6.14 -2.57
CA LEU A 104 -1.45 -7.16 -3.17
C LEU A 104 -1.88 -8.58 -2.79
N HIS A 105 -2.37 -8.78 -1.56
CA HIS A 105 -2.96 -10.05 -1.17
C HIS A 105 -4.27 -10.32 -1.90
N ALA A 106 -5.18 -9.33 -1.96
CA ALA A 106 -6.48 -9.47 -2.61
C ALA A 106 -6.37 -9.80 -4.11
N ILE A 107 -5.33 -9.31 -4.79
CA ILE A 107 -5.05 -9.62 -6.20
C ILE A 107 -4.13 -10.85 -6.38
N GLY A 108 -3.79 -11.57 -5.30
CA GLY A 108 -3.03 -12.82 -5.36
C GLY A 108 -1.52 -12.67 -5.60
N VAL A 109 -0.97 -11.46 -5.49
CA VAL A 109 0.47 -11.20 -5.71
C VAL A 109 1.32 -11.63 -4.52
N ILE A 110 0.79 -11.53 -3.29
CA ILE A 110 1.46 -12.03 -2.09
C ILE A 110 0.59 -13.06 -1.35
N PRO A 111 1.20 -14.16 -0.85
CA PRO A 111 0.47 -15.17 -0.10
C PRO A 111 0.04 -14.64 1.27
N GLU A 112 -1.02 -15.22 1.84
CA GLU A 112 -1.60 -14.81 3.12
C GLU A 112 -0.56 -14.73 4.25
N GLN A 113 0.33 -15.72 4.36
CA GLN A 113 1.37 -15.76 5.38
C GLN A 113 2.34 -14.56 5.27
N ALA A 114 2.75 -14.20 4.05
CA ALA A 114 3.64 -13.06 3.84
C ALA A 114 2.91 -11.74 4.10
N ALA A 115 1.65 -11.62 3.69
CA ALA A 115 0.82 -10.46 3.97
C ALA A 115 0.66 -10.25 5.49
N ASN A 116 0.27 -11.29 6.23
CA ASN A 116 0.08 -11.21 7.67
C ASN A 116 1.38 -10.90 8.43
N ALA A 117 2.53 -11.42 7.99
CA ALA A 117 3.82 -11.07 8.59
C ALA A 117 4.15 -9.56 8.45
N LEU A 118 3.87 -8.97 7.29
CA LEU A 118 4.05 -7.52 7.07
C LEU A 118 3.04 -6.70 7.87
N LEU A 119 1.77 -7.15 7.90
CA LEU A 119 0.71 -6.47 8.66
C LEU A 119 0.98 -6.48 10.15
N ASP A 120 1.45 -7.60 10.71
CA ASP A 120 1.82 -7.69 12.13
C ASP A 120 2.92 -6.69 12.49
N MET A 121 3.93 -6.55 11.63
CA MET A 121 5.04 -5.59 11.81
C MET A 121 4.56 -4.14 11.87
N TRP A 122 3.49 -3.81 11.16
CA TRP A 122 2.94 -2.46 11.07
C TRP A 122 1.63 -2.28 11.84
N HIS A 123 1.29 -3.24 12.71
CA HIS A 123 0.04 -3.25 13.47
C HIS A 123 -1.23 -3.11 12.61
N GLY A 124 -1.19 -3.62 11.38
CA GLY A 124 -2.32 -3.71 10.47
C GLY A 124 -3.23 -4.89 10.80
N GLY A 125 -4.51 -4.77 10.44
CA GLY A 125 -5.47 -5.88 10.55
C GLY A 125 -5.11 -7.04 9.62
N ARG A 126 -5.04 -8.26 10.16
CA ARG A 126 -4.73 -9.48 9.38
C ARG A 126 -5.76 -9.76 8.29
N VAL A 127 -5.28 -10.29 7.17
CA VAL A 127 -6.13 -10.89 6.12
C VAL A 127 -6.69 -12.23 6.61
N GLY A 128 -7.86 -12.64 6.10
CA GLY A 128 -8.51 -13.92 6.48
C GLY A 128 -9.16 -13.97 7.88
N ALA A 129 -8.90 -13.00 8.76
CA ALA A 129 -9.40 -13.02 10.15
C ALA A 129 -10.94 -13.05 10.26
N ARG A 130 -11.67 -12.46 9.30
CA ARG A 130 -13.15 -12.50 9.26
C ARG A 130 -13.69 -13.90 8.94
N GLN A 131 -12.99 -14.68 8.11
CA GLN A 131 -13.41 -16.05 7.76
C GLN A 131 -13.20 -17.01 8.94
N ALA A 132 -12.13 -16.84 9.72
CA ALA A 132 -11.89 -17.63 10.94
C ALA A 132 -12.95 -17.38 12.03
N ILE A 133 -13.41 -16.14 12.19
CA ILE A 133 -14.48 -15.79 13.15
C ILE A 133 -15.83 -16.39 12.69
N GLN A 134 -16.13 -16.34 11.39
CA GLN A 134 -17.35 -16.95 10.85
C GLN A 134 -17.31 -18.50 10.89
N ALA A 135 -16.16 -19.12 10.60
CA ALA A 135 -15.97 -20.56 10.69
C ALA A 135 -16.01 -21.05 12.15
N GLY A 136 -15.41 -20.31 13.09
CA GLY A 136 -15.48 -20.60 14.52
C GLY A 136 -16.87 -20.39 15.11
N ALA A 137 -17.66 -19.46 14.57
CA ALA A 137 -19.08 -19.30 14.92
C ALA A 137 -19.94 -20.45 14.37
N ALA A 138 -19.71 -20.89 13.13
CA ALA A 138 -20.43 -22.02 12.54
C ALA A 138 -20.19 -23.35 13.28
N LEU A 139 -18.96 -23.57 13.77
CA LEU A 139 -18.62 -24.76 14.57
C LEU A 139 -19.21 -24.76 15.99
N ARG A 140 -19.65 -23.61 16.51
CA ARG A 140 -20.28 -23.49 17.85
C ARG A 140 -21.80 -23.75 17.85
N TRP A 141 -22.42 -23.89 16.67
CA TRP A 141 -23.87 -24.06 16.51
C TRP A 141 -24.21 -25.33 15.71
N GLY A 142 -23.43 -26.40 15.86
CA GLY A 142 -23.86 -27.73 15.45
C GLY A 142 -25.08 -28.17 16.27
N PRO A 143 -26.05 -28.89 15.68
CA PRO A 143 -27.31 -29.20 16.34
C PRO A 143 -27.05 -30.09 17.55
N ASN A 144 -27.54 -29.67 18.73
CA ASN A 144 -27.82 -30.60 19.81
C ASN A 144 -28.90 -31.55 19.28
N GLU A 145 -28.49 -32.75 18.87
CA GLU A 145 -29.40 -33.87 18.68
C GLU A 145 -30.04 -34.19 20.04
N VAL A 146 -31.37 -34.11 20.09
CA VAL A 146 -32.24 -34.64 21.15
C VAL A 146 -33.04 -35.77 20.55
#